data_AF-A0A7V8JRD2-F1
#
_entry.id   AF-A0A7V8JRD2-F1
#
_cell.length_a   1.000
_cell.length_b   1.000
_cell.length_c   1.000
_cell.angle_alpha   90.00
_cell.angle_beta   90.00
_cell.angle_gamma   90.00
#
_symmetry.space_group_name_H-M   'P 1'
#
loop_
_entity.id
_entity.type
_entity.pdbx_description
1 polymer ?
#
loop_
_entity_poly.entity_id
_entity_poly.type
_entity_poly.pdbx_seq_one_letter_code
_entity_poly.pdbx_strand_id
1 'polypeptide(L)'
;MRMLIAAIEQARHVKGGDIAGALEAVRIDDGGTPAYYRQWDHQMLRKTLVLKVKDKITDPWDWLDVVATAPGNSAQLDALYGTPQEIGCRMEPR
;
A
#
# COMPACT_ATOMS: atom_id res chain seq x y z
N MET A 1 8.37 -9.19 0.42
CA MET A 1 9.05 -9.59 1.68
C MET A 1 9.55 -8.42 2.53
N ARG A 2 9.95 -7.26 1.98
CA ARG A 2 10.51 -6.12 2.76
C ARG A 2 9.66 -5.71 3.98
N MET A 3 8.34 -5.52 3.80
CA MET A 3 7.43 -5.16 4.90
C MET A 3 7.41 -6.19 6.04
N LEU A 4 7.37 -7.48 5.69
CA LEU A 4 7.32 -8.56 6.67
C LEU A 4 8.60 -8.63 7.50
N ILE A 5 9.76 -8.50 6.84
CA ILE A 5 11.06 -8.49 7.52
C ILE A 5 11.15 -7.28 8.46
N ALA A 6 10.79 -6.09 7.99
CA ALA A 6 10.77 -4.88 8.82
C ALA A 6 9.82 -5.02 10.02
N ALA A 7 8.66 -5.67 9.85
CA ALA A 7 7.74 -5.91 10.95
C ALA A 7 8.28 -6.93 11.96
N ILE A 8 8.99 -7.97 11.53
CA ILE A 8 9.64 -8.94 12.43
C ILE A 8 10.76 -8.24 13.23
N GLU A 9 11.57 -7.40 12.58
CA GLU A 9 12.61 -6.61 13.24
C GLU A 9 12.01 -5.63 14.26
N GLN A 10 10.91 -4.97 13.91
CA GLN A 10 10.18 -4.05 14.78
C GLN A 10 9.52 -4.80 15.96
N ALA A 11 8.89 -5.94 15.73
CA ALA A 11 8.19 -6.73 16.75
C ALA A 11 9.15 -7.45 17.69
N ARG A 12 10.37 -7.79 17.23
CA ARG A 12 11.32 -8.68 17.92
C ARG A 12 10.72 -10.04 18.32
N HIS A 13 9.64 -10.43 17.64
CA HIS A 13 8.87 -11.64 17.87
C HIS A 13 8.35 -12.17 16.54
N VAL A 14 8.01 -13.45 16.51
CA VAL A 14 7.45 -14.13 15.32
C VAL A 14 6.00 -14.58 15.51
N LYS A 15 5.33 -14.14 16.58
CA LYS A 15 3.91 -14.41 16.80
C LYS A 15 3.09 -13.56 15.83
N GLY A 16 2.02 -14.15 15.29
CA GLY A 16 1.19 -13.49 14.27
C GLY A 16 0.62 -12.14 14.72
N GLY A 17 0.08 -12.06 15.94
CA GLY A 17 -0.47 -10.83 16.49
C GLY A 17 0.58 -9.71 16.63
N ASP A 18 1.78 -10.04 17.11
CA ASP A 18 2.88 -9.08 17.28
C ASP A 18 3.37 -8.55 15.91
N ILE A 19 3.49 -9.43 14.92
CA ILE A 19 3.85 -9.04 13.55
C ILE A 19 2.76 -8.16 12.93
N ALA A 20 1.48 -8.52 13.10
CA ALA A 20 0.36 -7.74 12.57
C ALA A 20 0.32 -6.33 13.17
N GLY A 21 0.49 -6.19 14.48
CA GLY A 21 0.62 -4.89 15.13
C GLY A 21 1.83 -4.10 14.65
N ALA A 22 2.98 -4.76 14.43
CA ALA A 22 4.16 -4.10 13.89
C ALA A 22 3.99 -3.63 12.43
N LEU A 23 3.30 -4.40 11.58
CA LEU A 23 3.03 -4.03 10.18
C LEU A 23 2.27 -2.71 10.05
N GLU A 24 1.39 -2.39 11.01
CA GLU A 24 0.64 -1.13 11.04
C GLU A 24 1.49 0.09 11.43
N ALA A 25 2.64 -0.13 12.06
CA ALA A 25 3.60 0.91 12.43
C ALA A 25 4.70 1.09 11.37
N VAL A 26 5.05 0.03 10.65
CA VAL A 26 6.09 0.08 9.60
C VAL A 26 5.66 1.00 8.45
N ARG A 27 6.60 1.84 8.01
CA ARG A 27 6.51 2.68 6.81
C ARG A 27 7.73 2.39 5.94
N ILE A 28 7.53 2.12 4.66
CA ILE A 28 8.63 1.98 3.69
C ILE A 28 8.50 3.01 2.59
N ASP A 29 9.61 3.56 2.11
CA ASP A 29 9.58 4.44 0.93
C ASP A 29 9.14 3.67 -0.33
N ASP A 30 8.20 4.25 -1.07
CA ASP A 30 7.64 3.72 -2.31
C ASP A 30 7.51 4.85 -3.35
N GLY A 31 8.66 5.39 -3.77
CA GLY A 31 8.71 6.49 -4.75
C GLY A 31 8.35 7.84 -4.14
N GLY A 32 8.94 8.18 -2.99
CA GLY A 32 8.73 9.45 -2.30
C GLY A 32 7.40 9.57 -1.55
N THR A 33 6.66 8.47 -1.43
CA THR A 33 5.47 8.39 -0.58
C THR A 33 5.49 7.06 0.13
N PRO A 34 5.31 7.04 1.46
CA PRO A 34 5.44 5.81 2.20
C PRO A 34 4.29 4.85 1.88
N ALA A 35 4.63 3.58 1.66
CA ALA A 35 3.68 2.47 1.68
C ALA A 35 3.53 1.93 3.10
N TYR A 36 2.29 1.67 3.53
CA TYR A 36 1.98 1.26 4.90
C TYR A 36 0.63 0.57 5.07
N TYR A 37 0.44 -0.17 6.16
CA TYR A 37 -0.85 -0.77 6.49
C TYR A 37 -1.65 0.13 7.43
N ARG A 38 -2.91 0.45 7.09
CA ARG A 38 -3.79 1.22 7.98
C ARG A 38 -4.45 0.31 9.02
N GLN A 39 -4.66 0.84 10.22
CA GLN A 39 -5.00 0.04 11.40
C GLN A 39 -6.39 -0.60 11.38
N TRP A 40 -7.38 0.09 10.82
CA TRP A 40 -8.78 -0.32 11.00
C TRP A 40 -9.26 -1.40 10.01
N ASP A 41 -8.47 -1.72 8.97
CA ASP A 41 -8.77 -2.81 8.02
C ASP A 41 -7.55 -3.55 7.45
N HIS A 42 -6.33 -3.23 7.89
CA HIS A 42 -5.08 -3.76 7.37
C HIS A 42 -4.87 -3.57 5.86
N GLN A 43 -5.53 -2.60 5.22
CA GLN A 43 -5.26 -2.28 3.82
C GLN A 43 -3.88 -1.63 3.69
N MET A 44 -3.08 -2.09 2.72
CA MET A 44 -1.86 -1.39 2.34
C MET A 44 -2.21 -0.15 1.51
N LEU A 45 -1.85 1.01 2.02
CA LEU A 45 -1.94 2.29 1.34
C LEU A 45 -0.62 2.55 0.61
N ARG A 46 -0.71 2.76 -0.70
CA ARG A 46 0.42 3.15 -1.56
C ARG A 46 -0.09 3.82 -2.84
N LYS A 47 0.78 4.50 -3.58
CA LYS A 47 0.38 5.07 -4.86
C LYS A 47 0.08 3.96 -5.88
N THR A 48 -0.85 4.22 -6.78
CA THR A 48 -1.19 3.41 -7.94
C THR A 48 -0.81 4.14 -9.22
N LEU A 49 -0.45 3.40 -10.26
CA LEU A 49 -0.21 3.97 -11.59
C LEU A 49 -1.49 3.89 -12.42
N VAL A 50 -1.78 4.97 -13.16
CA VAL A 50 -2.76 4.96 -14.25
C VAL A 50 -1.98 4.76 -15.53
N LEU A 51 -2.31 3.70 -16.27
CA LEU A 51 -1.54 3.26 -17.42
C LEU A 51 -2.42 3.26 -18.67
N LYS A 52 -1.83 3.60 -19.82
CA LYS A 52 -2.45 3.46 -21.15
C LYS A 52 -1.65 2.43 -21.95
N VAL A 53 -2.33 1.53 -22.67
CA VAL A 53 -1.67 0.68 -23.66
C VAL A 53 -1.16 1.55 -24.81
N LYS A 54 0.09 1.35 -25.22
CA LYS A 54 0.70 2.10 -26.32
C LYS A 54 -0.03 1.85 -27.63
N ASP A 55 -0.16 2.89 -28.46
CA ASP A 55 -0.82 2.79 -29.77
C ASP A 55 -0.02 1.90 -30.75
N LYS A 56 1.30 1.82 -30.56
CA LYS A 56 2.20 0.89 -31.27
C LYS A 56 3.19 0.27 -30.29
N ILE A 57 3.16 -1.06 -30.21
CA ILE A 57 4.07 -1.84 -29.35
C ILE A 57 5.28 -2.27 -30.19
N THR A 58 6.47 -1.79 -29.83
CA THR A 58 7.73 -2.11 -30.54
C THR A 58 8.62 -3.07 -29.75
N ASP A 59 8.32 -3.28 -28.47
CA ASP A 59 8.99 -4.21 -27.57
C ASP A 59 7.93 -4.96 -26.77
N PRO A 60 8.06 -6.29 -26.61
CA PRO A 60 7.03 -7.12 -25.97
C PRO A 60 6.84 -6.83 -24.46
N TRP A 61 7.78 -6.14 -23.82
CA TRP A 61 7.74 -5.80 -22.41
C TRP A 61 7.41 -4.32 -22.15
N ASP A 62 7.63 -3.44 -23.14
CA ASP A 62 7.37 -2.01 -23.07
C ASP A 62 6.08 -1.59 -23.82
N TRP A 63 4.93 -2.01 -23.27
CA TRP A 63 3.60 -1.87 -23.90
C TRP A 63 2.66 -0.91 -23.17
N LEU A 64 3.10 -0.29 -22.07
CA LEU A 64 2.29 0.64 -21.25
C LEU A 64 2.98 2.00 -21.12
N ASP A 65 2.23 3.08 -21.34
CA ASP A 65 2.59 4.44 -20.96
C ASP A 65 2.05 4.75 -19.56
N VAL A 66 2.87 5.33 -18.70
CA VAL A 66 2.40 5.91 -17.44
C VAL A 66 1.75 7.26 -17.76
N VAL A 67 0.42 7.34 -17.60
CA VAL A 67 -0.32 8.58 -17.86
C VAL A 67 -0.56 9.40 -16.60
N ALA A 68 -0.59 8.76 -15.44
CA ALA A 68 -0.64 9.44 -14.14
C ALA A 68 -0.19 8.52 -13.00
N THR A 69 0.05 9.13 -11.85
CA THR A 69 0.17 8.46 -10.55
C THR A 69 -0.96 8.94 -9.65
N ALA A 70 -1.68 8.03 -9.02
CA ALA A 70 -2.80 8.32 -8.13
C ALA A 70 -2.49 7.85 -6.68
N PRO A 71 -2.78 8.66 -5.65
CA PRO A 71 -3.12 10.07 -5.78
C PRO A 71 -1.90 10.90 -6.23
N GLY A 72 -2.16 12.05 -6.86
CA GLY A 72 -1.10 13.02 -7.18
C GLY A 72 -0.51 13.69 -5.93
N ASN A 73 -1.21 13.62 -4.80
CA ASN A 73 -0.78 14.14 -3.51
C ASN A 73 -0.85 13.04 -2.45
N SER A 74 0.22 12.81 -1.70
CA SER A 74 0.29 11.80 -0.63
C SER A 74 -0.76 12.01 0.47
N ALA A 75 -1.21 13.24 0.70
CA ALA A 75 -2.27 13.56 1.66
C ALA A 75 -3.64 12.99 1.25
N GLN A 76 -3.83 12.61 -0.02
CA GLN A 76 -5.09 12.03 -0.53
C GLN A 76 -5.04 10.50 -0.55
N LEU A 77 -4.00 9.88 0.00
CA LEU A 77 -3.80 8.45 -0.09
C LEU A 77 -4.91 7.67 0.62
N ASP A 78 -5.30 8.08 1.82
CA ASP A 78 -6.42 7.46 2.53
C ASP A 78 -7.74 7.57 1.76
N ALA A 79 -8.00 8.72 1.13
CA ALA A 79 -9.21 8.94 0.35
C ALA A 79 -9.28 8.03 -0.89
N LEU A 80 -8.13 7.73 -1.53
CA LEU A 80 -8.08 6.80 -2.66
C LEU A 80 -8.57 5.38 -2.27
N TYR A 81 -8.30 4.95 -1.05
CA TYR A 81 -8.64 3.62 -0.53
C TYR A 81 -9.97 3.57 0.23
N GLY A 82 -10.71 4.67 0.28
CA GLY A 82 -12.03 4.75 0.88
C GLY A 82 -12.06 4.79 2.42
N THR A 83 -13.21 5.18 2.93
CA THR A 83 -13.55 5.32 4.35
C THR A 83 -14.07 4.01 4.96
N PRO A 84 -14.13 3.88 6.30
CA PRO A 84 -14.73 2.71 6.95
C PRO A 84 -16.16 2.42 6.51
N GLN A 85 -16.94 3.46 6.20
CA GLN A 85 -18.33 3.32 5.75
C GLN A 85 -18.42 2.76 4.32
N GLU A 86 -17.50 3.15 3.44
CA GLU A 86 -17.45 2.68 2.05
C GLU A 86 -16.90 1.24 1.95
N ILE A 87 -15.93 0.89 2.81
CA ILE A 87 -15.28 -0.43 2.80
C ILE A 87 -16.05 -1.47 3.60
N GLY A 88 -16.66 -1.08 4.72
CA GLY A 88 -17.48 -1.97 5.55
C GLY A 88 -16.69 -3.02 6.34
N CYS A 89 -15.36 -2.90 6.44
CA CYS A 89 -14.55 -3.77 7.29
C CYS A 89 -14.88 -3.56 8.77
N ARG A 90 -15.11 -4.66 9.50
CA ARG A 90 -15.41 -4.65 10.93
C ARG A 90 -14.44 -5.60 11.63
N MET A 91 -13.29 -5.07 11.99
CA MET A 91 -12.32 -5.79 12.79
C MET A 91 -12.75 -5.81 14.26
N GLU A 92 -12.58 -6.96 14.92
CA GLU A 92 -12.73 -7.01 16.37
C GLU A 92 -11.62 -6.18 17.03
N PRO A 93 -11.90 -5.51 18.17
CA PRO A 93 -10.86 -4.87 18.96
C PRO A 93 -9.80 -5.89 19.37
N ARG A 94 -8.52 -5.52 19.30
CA ARG A 94 -7.42 -6.37 19.75
C ARG A 94 -7.23 -6.35 21.26
#